data_AF-A0A6P4E346-F1
#
_entry.id   AF-A0A6P4E346-F1
#
_cell.length_a   1.000
_cell.length_b   1.000
_cell.length_c   1.000
_cell.angle_alpha   90.00
_cell.angle_beta   90.00
_cell.angle_gamma   90.00
#
_symmetry.space_group_name_H-M   'P 1'
#
loop_
_entity.id
_entity.type
_entity.pdbx_description
1 polymer ?
#
loop_
_entity_poly.entity_id
_entity_poly.type
_entity_poly.pdbx_seq_one_letter_code
_entity_poly.pdbx_strand_id
1 'polypeptide(L)'
;MLQPKRERRFRQSLAHYTLKATLYGSWVLGLFPFTFDPRKRQLHRSKWLLAYGLILNISLIVLALLPETDDHNTVKVEVFERNPLVKQFEHLVEVISFITTVVTHLRLFWKSKELVAILNELLVLENRHFSKLILADCFQSDRYVIHKGIVIILELGSSLVLYFGVPESKSAVQEAFCIYIVQLEVLMVVMHFHLLMIFIYRYIWIINGQLLEMASRLRGGESVDPERARLLLCLYGRILDLNNRIAHIYDIQITLFMATLFSANIIVGHVLVIFWTNINRFSLLATVLIFPQALIINFWDLWQGIATCDLVETTGRKTSMILKLFNDIEGMDIELERKISDFTLFCSHRRLRIRHCGLFYINYEMGFHMIITNILYVLFLVQFDYMNLKFKSDD
;
A
#
# COMPACT_ATOMS: atom_id res chain seq x y z
N MET A 1 -30.60 -20.74 7.88
CA MET A 1 -29.73 -20.00 6.94
C MET A 1 -30.18 -18.52 6.88
N LEU A 2 -29.61 -17.65 7.72
CA LEU A 2 -29.93 -16.20 7.80
C LEU A 2 -28.67 -15.30 7.87
N GLN A 3 -27.47 -15.87 7.72
CA GLN A 3 -26.18 -15.20 7.90
C GLN A 3 -25.69 -14.24 6.77
N PRO A 4 -26.06 -14.35 5.48
CA PRO A 4 -25.36 -13.59 4.43
C PRO A 4 -25.63 -12.08 4.47
N LYS A 5 -26.76 -11.64 5.06
CA LYS A 5 -27.07 -10.19 5.20
C LYS A 5 -26.29 -9.52 6.33
N ARG A 6 -25.99 -10.23 7.43
CA ARG A 6 -25.32 -9.65 8.61
C ARG A 6 -23.82 -9.48 8.36
N GLU A 7 -23.17 -10.48 7.78
CA GLU A 7 -21.74 -10.43 7.43
C GLU A 7 -21.45 -9.33 6.39
N ARG A 8 -22.32 -9.21 5.38
CA ARG A 8 -22.26 -8.14 4.37
C ARG A 8 -22.31 -6.75 4.99
N ARG A 9 -23.26 -6.52 5.91
CA ARG A 9 -23.42 -5.23 6.60
C ARG A 9 -22.25 -4.91 7.53
N PHE A 10 -21.73 -5.90 8.25
CA PHE A 10 -20.57 -5.72 9.13
C PHE A 10 -19.31 -5.35 8.35
N ARG A 11 -19.01 -6.09 7.27
CA ARG A 11 -17.84 -5.81 6.41
C ARG A 11 -17.90 -4.41 5.81
N GLN A 12 -19.03 -4.01 5.26
CA GLN A 12 -19.20 -2.67 4.69
C GLN A 12 -19.07 -1.58 5.74
N SER A 13 -19.62 -1.81 6.93
CA SER A 13 -19.46 -0.89 8.05
C SER A 13 -18.00 -0.74 8.45
N LEU A 14 -17.24 -1.84 8.49
CA LEU A 14 -15.83 -1.82 8.85
C LEU A 14 -14.98 -1.13 7.78
N ALA A 15 -15.20 -1.45 6.50
CA ALA A 15 -14.52 -0.77 5.39
C ALA A 15 -14.80 0.74 5.40
N HIS A 16 -16.06 1.15 5.61
CA HIS A 16 -16.44 2.55 5.72
C HIS A 16 -15.81 3.24 6.93
N TYR A 17 -15.74 2.54 8.07
CA TYR A 17 -15.03 3.03 9.25
C TYR A 17 -13.54 3.23 8.94
N THR A 18 -12.88 2.26 8.31
CA THR A 18 -11.46 2.37 7.92
C THR A 18 -11.23 3.55 6.98
N LEU A 19 -12.11 3.77 5.99
CA LEU A 19 -12.03 4.93 5.08
C LEU A 19 -12.17 6.26 5.84
N LYS A 20 -13.14 6.36 6.77
CA LYS A 20 -13.31 7.55 7.61
C LYS A 20 -12.11 7.79 8.52
N ALA A 21 -11.65 6.74 9.21
CA ALA A 21 -10.47 6.81 10.06
C ALA A 21 -9.25 7.25 9.26
N THR A 22 -9.10 6.75 8.03
CA THR A 22 -8.02 7.16 7.13
C THR A 22 -8.12 8.66 6.80
N LEU A 23 -9.30 9.13 6.40
CA LEU A 23 -9.52 10.54 6.05
C LEU A 23 -9.23 11.48 7.24
N TYR A 24 -9.82 11.18 8.40
CA TYR A 24 -9.64 12.01 9.59
C TYR A 24 -8.21 11.95 10.12
N GLY A 25 -7.59 10.77 10.13
CA GLY A 25 -6.18 10.61 10.49
C GLY A 25 -5.28 11.45 9.60
N SER A 26 -5.50 11.43 8.28
CA SER A 26 -4.74 12.24 7.33
C SER A 26 -4.98 13.75 7.46
N TRP A 27 -6.14 14.18 7.95
CA TRP A 27 -6.36 15.59 8.30
C TRP A 27 -5.60 15.99 9.56
N VAL A 28 -5.66 15.17 10.62
CA VAL A 28 -4.94 15.41 11.88
C VAL A 28 -3.43 15.48 11.63
N LEU A 29 -2.90 14.57 10.83
CA LEU A 29 -1.48 14.51 10.45
C LEU A 29 -1.09 15.52 9.36
N GLY A 30 -2.04 16.34 8.88
CA GLY A 30 -1.75 17.36 7.85
C GLY A 30 -1.33 16.81 6.48
N LEU A 31 -1.57 15.52 6.22
CA LEU A 31 -1.24 14.82 4.96
C LEU A 31 -2.28 15.07 3.86
N PHE A 32 -3.52 15.43 4.23
CA PHE A 32 -4.61 15.64 3.29
C PHE A 32 -5.06 17.12 3.27
N PRO A 33 -4.38 18.01 2.52
CA PRO A 33 -4.65 19.45 2.55
C PRO A 33 -5.88 19.84 1.70
N PHE A 34 -6.92 19.01 1.71
CA PHE A 34 -8.11 19.18 0.89
C PHE A 34 -9.36 19.31 1.74
N THR A 35 -10.24 20.19 1.30
CA THR A 35 -11.57 20.43 1.89
C THR A 35 -12.63 20.13 0.83
N PHE A 36 -13.75 19.55 1.25
CA PHE A 36 -14.84 19.23 0.34
C PHE A 36 -15.81 20.40 0.23
N ASP A 37 -16.05 20.88 -0.99
CA ASP A 37 -17.09 21.86 -1.28
C ASP A 37 -18.40 21.10 -1.62
N PRO A 38 -19.40 21.10 -0.73
CA PRO A 38 -20.65 20.37 -0.96
C PRO A 38 -21.47 20.98 -2.11
N ARG A 39 -21.30 22.27 -2.42
CA ARG A 39 -22.04 22.93 -3.50
C ARG A 39 -21.56 22.46 -4.87
N LYS A 40 -20.23 22.35 -5.03
CA LYS A 40 -19.60 21.90 -6.28
C LYS A 40 -19.40 20.38 -6.35
N ARG A 41 -19.58 19.67 -5.24
CA ARG A 41 -19.22 18.26 -5.05
C ARG A 41 -17.77 17.97 -5.45
N GLN A 42 -16.87 18.89 -5.10
CA GLN A 42 -15.45 18.86 -5.49
C GLN A 42 -14.56 19.21 -4.31
N LEU A 43 -13.40 18.57 -4.26
CA LEU A 43 -12.30 18.87 -3.35
C LEU A 43 -11.55 20.11 -3.82
N HIS A 44 -11.23 20.98 -2.86
CA HIS A 44 -10.41 22.16 -3.07
C HIS A 44 -9.21 22.14 -2.12
N ARG A 45 -8.07 22.62 -2.61
CA ARG A 45 -6.85 22.73 -1.82
C ARG A 45 -6.99 23.88 -0.82
N SER A 46 -6.90 23.57 0.47
CA SER A 46 -6.89 24.59 1.52
C SER A 46 -5.46 25.08 1.77
N LYS A 47 -5.25 26.40 1.70
CA LYS A 47 -3.94 27.01 2.02
C LYS A 47 -3.60 26.83 3.50
N TRP A 48 -4.61 26.89 4.38
CA TRP A 48 -4.45 26.72 5.82
C TRP A 48 -4.03 25.30 6.19
N LEU A 49 -4.71 24.27 5.65
CA LEU A 49 -4.33 22.88 5.92
C LEU A 49 -2.95 22.55 5.35
N LEU A 50 -2.58 23.18 4.23
CA LEU A 50 -1.25 23.00 3.64
C LEU A 50 -0.16 23.63 4.52
N ALA A 51 -0.37 24.85 5.02
CA ALA A 51 0.56 25.50 5.94
C ALA A 51 0.66 24.73 7.28
N TYR A 52 -0.48 24.30 7.83
CA TYR A 52 -0.54 23.45 9.03
C TYR A 52 0.25 22.16 8.84
N GLY A 53 -0.02 21.41 7.77
CA GLY A 53 0.70 20.17 7.49
C GLY A 53 2.19 20.42 7.32
N LEU A 54 2.61 21.47 6.61
CA LEU A 54 4.02 21.77 6.42
C LEU A 54 4.74 22.09 7.73
N ILE A 55 4.12 22.90 8.60
CA ILE A 55 4.68 23.23 9.91
C ILE A 55 4.76 21.98 10.80
N LEU A 56 3.69 21.17 10.84
CA LEU A 56 3.63 19.96 11.64
C LEU A 56 4.71 18.95 11.22
N ASN A 57 4.77 18.60 9.94
CA ASN A 57 5.72 17.60 9.42
C ASN A 57 7.18 18.07 9.58
N ILE A 58 7.47 19.36 9.34
CA ILE A 58 8.83 19.90 9.60
C ILE A 58 9.16 19.83 11.08
N SER A 59 8.23 20.19 11.96
CA SER A 59 8.45 20.15 13.41
C SER A 59 8.70 18.71 13.89
N LEU A 60 7.94 17.73 13.37
CA LEU A 60 8.12 16.31 13.70
C LEU A 60 9.47 15.78 13.22
N ILE A 61 9.89 16.14 12.00
CA ILE A 61 11.21 15.75 11.48
C ILE A 61 12.32 16.38 12.34
N VAL A 62 12.21 17.66 12.70
CA VAL A 62 13.22 18.32 13.55
C VAL A 62 13.26 17.66 14.93
N LEU A 63 12.11 17.39 15.54
CA LEU A 63 12.04 16.71 16.84
C LEU A 63 12.62 15.30 16.79
N ALA A 64 12.41 14.56 15.70
CA ALA A 64 12.98 13.23 15.50
C ALA A 64 14.49 13.24 15.21
N LEU A 65 15.07 14.40 14.88
CA LEU A 65 16.52 14.59 14.66
C LEU A 65 17.23 15.21 15.86
N LEU A 66 16.50 15.62 16.90
CA LEU A 66 17.14 16.11 18.11
C LEU A 66 17.91 14.95 18.74
N PRO A 67 19.13 15.20 19.26
CA PRO A 67 19.96 14.15 19.83
C PRO A 67 19.19 13.40 20.92
N GLU A 68 19.18 12.07 20.80
CA GLU A 68 18.60 11.16 21.78
C GLU A 68 19.02 11.60 23.18
N THR A 69 18.03 11.84 24.05
CA THR A 69 18.27 11.94 25.50
C THR A 69 18.46 10.56 26.15
N ASP A 70 18.50 9.49 25.34
CA ASP A 70 18.53 8.12 25.81
C ASP A 70 19.93 7.74 26.28
N ASP A 71 19.99 7.38 27.56
CA ASP A 71 21.16 6.78 28.19
C ASP A 71 21.34 5.37 27.62
N HIS A 72 22.58 4.98 27.33
CA HIS A 72 22.94 3.79 26.56
C HIS A 72 22.14 2.52 26.93
N ASN A 73 21.29 2.04 26.01
CA ASN A 73 20.69 0.70 26.11
C ASN A 73 21.81 -0.36 26.10
N THR A 74 22.11 -0.94 27.25
CA THR A 74 23.16 -1.95 27.48
C THR A 74 23.08 -3.12 26.49
N VAL A 75 21.87 -3.56 26.15
CA VAL A 75 21.60 -4.64 25.18
C VAL A 75 21.91 -4.21 23.75
N LYS A 76 21.57 -2.97 23.35
CA LYS A 76 21.94 -2.43 22.03
C LYS A 76 23.46 -2.29 21.94
N VAL A 77 24.11 -1.76 22.98
CA VAL A 77 25.57 -1.63 23.04
C VAL A 77 26.24 -3.00 22.91
N GLU A 78 25.78 -4.02 23.64
CA GLU A 78 26.37 -5.35 23.58
C GLU A 78 26.22 -6.03 22.20
N VAL A 79 25.06 -5.89 21.55
CA VAL A 79 24.82 -6.44 20.21
C VAL A 79 25.61 -5.67 19.14
N PHE A 80 25.69 -4.34 19.23
CA PHE A 80 26.33 -3.48 18.23
C PHE A 80 27.84 -3.34 18.39
N GLU A 81 28.38 -3.46 19.60
CA GLU A 81 29.83 -3.50 19.83
C GLU A 81 30.42 -4.83 19.34
N ARG A 82 29.71 -5.96 19.52
CA ARG A 82 30.19 -7.27 19.07
C ARG A 82 29.94 -7.53 17.58
N ASN A 83 28.92 -6.92 16.97
CA ASN A 83 28.60 -7.09 15.55
C ASN A 83 28.62 -5.75 14.79
N PRO A 84 29.80 -5.29 14.31
CA PRO A 84 29.93 -4.03 13.59
C PRO A 84 29.12 -4.00 12.28
N LEU A 85 28.88 -5.17 11.68
CA LEU A 85 28.02 -5.30 10.50
C LEU A 85 26.57 -4.89 10.80
N VAL A 86 26.01 -5.34 11.92
CA VAL A 86 24.63 -5.00 12.31
C VAL A 86 24.48 -3.50 12.52
N LYS A 87 25.47 -2.88 13.17
CA LYS A 87 25.50 -1.42 13.37
C LYS A 87 25.54 -0.64 12.05
N GLN A 88 26.34 -1.09 11.07
CA GLN A 88 26.39 -0.46 9.75
C GLN A 88 25.06 -0.60 8.98
N PHE A 89 24.42 -1.77 9.07
CA PHE A 89 23.12 -2.00 8.44
C PHE A 89 21.99 -1.21 9.11
N GLU A 90 21.95 -1.13 10.45
CA GLU A 90 20.98 -0.29 11.18
C GLU A 90 21.10 1.17 10.74
N HIS A 91 22.32 1.70 10.70
CA HIS A 91 22.57 3.07 10.23
C HIS A 91 22.11 3.28 8.77
N LEU A 92 22.34 2.30 7.89
CA LEU A 92 21.84 2.35 6.51
C LEU A 92 20.31 2.44 6.47
N VAL A 93 19.62 1.65 7.30
CA VAL A 93 18.15 1.63 7.37
C VAL A 93 17.59 2.91 7.96
N GLU A 94 18.23 3.48 8.97
CA GLU A 94 17.88 4.80 9.51
C GLU A 94 17.98 5.88 8.43
N VAL A 95 19.10 5.90 7.68
CA VAL A 95 19.30 6.84 6.58
C VAL A 95 18.26 6.67 5.48
N ILE A 96 17.97 5.43 5.06
CA ILE A 96 16.92 5.15 4.08
C ILE A 96 15.55 5.60 4.60
N SER A 97 15.21 5.29 5.84
CA SER A 97 13.93 5.65 6.47
C SER A 97 13.77 7.17 6.58
N PHE A 98 14.83 7.87 6.93
CA PHE A 98 14.87 9.33 6.98
C PHE A 98 14.64 9.94 5.58
N ILE A 99 15.36 9.46 4.57
CA ILE A 99 15.16 9.88 3.18
C ILE A 99 13.73 9.60 2.72
N THR A 100 13.20 8.41 3.01
CA THR A 100 11.81 8.01 2.71
C THR A 100 10.83 9.00 3.30
N THR A 101 11.00 9.37 4.57
CA THR A 101 10.14 10.32 5.28
C THR A 101 10.18 11.69 4.60
N VAL A 102 11.37 12.27 4.45
CA VAL A 102 11.56 13.61 3.85
C VAL A 102 10.97 13.67 2.43
N VAL A 103 11.30 12.68 1.59
CA VAL A 103 10.80 12.61 0.22
C VAL A 103 9.29 12.44 0.20
N THR A 104 8.74 11.64 1.12
CA THR A 104 7.29 11.41 1.23
C THR A 104 6.54 12.70 1.49
N HIS A 105 6.96 13.49 2.47
CA HIS A 105 6.31 14.76 2.78
C HIS A 105 6.48 15.77 1.64
N LEU A 106 7.71 15.98 1.15
CA LEU A 106 7.98 16.93 0.06
C LEU A 106 7.16 16.61 -1.19
N ARG A 107 7.10 15.33 -1.58
CA ARG A 107 6.37 14.89 -2.77
C ARG A 107 4.87 15.11 -2.62
N LEU A 108 4.31 14.84 -1.44
CA LEU A 108 2.89 15.07 -1.13
C LEU A 108 2.51 16.55 -1.29
N PHE A 109 3.34 17.46 -0.76
CA PHE A 109 3.12 18.90 -0.93
C PHE A 109 3.25 19.34 -2.39
N TRP A 110 4.32 18.91 -3.06
CA TRP A 110 4.62 19.27 -4.45
C TRP A 110 3.52 18.80 -5.41
N LYS A 111 3.06 17.56 -5.25
CA LYS A 111 2.04 16.93 -6.13
C LYS A 111 0.60 17.16 -5.69
N SER A 112 0.36 17.90 -4.60
CA SER A 112 -0.98 18.18 -4.07
C SER A 112 -1.99 18.73 -5.09
N LYS A 113 -1.56 19.59 -6.03
CA LYS A 113 -2.41 20.12 -7.12
C LYS A 113 -2.83 19.04 -8.11
N GLU A 114 -1.93 18.14 -8.46
CA GLU A 114 -2.20 17.06 -9.39
C GLU A 114 -3.10 16.01 -8.72
N LEU A 115 -2.83 15.71 -7.44
CA LEU A 115 -3.60 14.78 -6.63
C LEU A 115 -5.06 15.23 -6.47
N VAL A 116 -5.33 16.51 -6.19
CA VAL A 116 -6.72 16.99 -6.07
C VAL A 116 -7.48 16.90 -7.41
N ALA A 117 -6.79 17.09 -8.54
CA ALA A 117 -7.40 16.93 -9.85
C ALA A 117 -7.80 15.47 -10.11
N ILE A 118 -6.93 14.52 -9.77
CA ILE A 118 -7.22 13.07 -9.85
C ILE A 118 -8.39 12.70 -8.95
N LEU A 119 -8.37 13.13 -7.68
CA LEU A 119 -9.45 12.81 -6.73
C LEU A 119 -10.79 13.39 -7.18
N ASN A 120 -10.81 14.61 -7.72
CA ASN A 120 -12.01 15.20 -8.28
C ASN A 120 -12.52 14.44 -9.50
N GLU A 121 -11.62 13.99 -10.37
CA GLU A 121 -11.99 13.18 -11.53
C GLU A 121 -12.59 11.83 -11.10
N LEU A 122 -11.98 11.16 -10.12
CA LEU A 122 -12.53 9.94 -9.51
C LEU A 122 -13.92 10.18 -8.90
N LEU A 123 -14.10 11.27 -8.16
CA LEU A 123 -15.41 11.65 -7.59
C LEU A 123 -16.46 11.92 -8.67
N VAL A 124 -16.08 12.54 -9.78
CA VAL A 124 -16.99 12.77 -10.91
C VAL A 124 -17.35 11.47 -11.60
N LEU A 125 -16.40 10.56 -11.80
CA LEU A 125 -16.62 9.23 -12.35
C LEU A 125 -17.56 8.40 -11.47
N GLU A 126 -17.34 8.39 -10.15
CA GLU A 126 -18.22 7.72 -9.18
C GLU A 126 -19.65 8.25 -9.30
N ASN A 127 -19.81 9.57 -9.18
CA ASN A 127 -21.13 10.17 -9.08
C ASN A 127 -21.92 10.10 -10.39
N ARG A 128 -21.27 10.28 -11.55
CA ARG A 128 -21.96 10.35 -12.85
C ARG A 128 -22.19 8.99 -13.49
N HIS A 129 -21.24 8.07 -13.35
CA HIS A 129 -21.22 6.82 -14.11
C HIS A 129 -21.29 5.61 -13.19
N PHE A 130 -20.31 5.42 -12.30
CA PHE A 130 -20.19 4.16 -11.57
C PHE A 130 -21.31 3.92 -10.57
N SER A 131 -21.84 4.96 -9.91
CA SER A 131 -23.00 4.85 -9.02
C SER A 131 -24.23 4.23 -9.70
N LYS A 132 -24.38 4.42 -11.01
CA LYS A 132 -25.50 3.89 -11.82
C LYS A 132 -25.20 2.52 -12.43
N LEU A 133 -23.92 2.16 -12.56
CA LEU A 133 -23.46 0.91 -13.20
C LEU A 133 -23.20 -0.22 -12.21
N ILE A 134 -23.42 0.01 -10.90
CA ILE A 134 -23.24 -1.01 -9.86
C ILE A 134 -24.26 -2.14 -10.07
N LEU A 135 -23.74 -3.29 -10.50
CA LEU A 135 -24.48 -4.55 -10.63
C LEU A 135 -24.54 -5.33 -9.31
N ALA A 136 -23.46 -5.31 -8.54
CA ALA A 136 -23.32 -6.06 -7.29
C ALA A 136 -22.25 -5.44 -6.38
N ASP A 137 -22.25 -5.83 -5.11
CA ASP A 137 -21.23 -5.40 -4.15
C ASP A 137 -19.88 -6.06 -4.44
N CYS A 138 -18.83 -5.25 -4.52
CA CYS A 138 -17.47 -5.72 -4.70
C CYS A 138 -16.87 -6.17 -3.35
N PHE A 139 -17.13 -7.43 -2.97
CA PHE A 139 -16.60 -8.04 -1.73
C PHE A 139 -15.09 -7.86 -1.57
N GLN A 140 -14.36 -8.03 -2.67
CA GLN A 140 -12.90 -8.03 -2.67
C GLN A 140 -12.35 -6.63 -2.38
N SER A 141 -12.95 -5.58 -2.92
CA SER A 141 -12.58 -4.18 -2.62
C SER A 141 -12.66 -3.90 -1.11
N ASP A 142 -13.79 -4.23 -0.47
CA ASP A 142 -13.98 -4.01 0.98
C ASP A 142 -12.92 -4.75 1.80
N ARG A 143 -12.62 -6.00 1.40
CA ARG A 143 -11.66 -6.86 2.09
C ARG A 143 -10.24 -6.29 2.06
N TYR A 144 -9.78 -5.79 0.91
CA TYR A 144 -8.45 -5.18 0.79
C TYR A 144 -8.33 -3.89 1.62
N VAL A 145 -9.37 -3.05 1.65
CA VAL A 145 -9.41 -1.85 2.51
C VAL A 145 -9.27 -2.22 3.99
N ILE A 146 -10.03 -3.22 4.44
CA ILE A 146 -9.99 -3.69 5.82
C ILE A 146 -8.62 -4.28 6.15
N HIS A 147 -8.08 -5.16 5.30
CA HIS A 147 -6.78 -5.78 5.54
C HIS A 147 -5.67 -4.73 5.64
N LYS A 148 -5.61 -3.74 4.74
CA LYS A 148 -4.57 -2.70 4.83
C LYS A 148 -4.71 -1.86 6.10
N GLY A 149 -5.94 -1.52 6.51
CA GLY A 149 -6.18 -0.82 7.77
C GLY A 149 -5.73 -1.62 9.00
N ILE A 150 -5.98 -2.94 9.02
CA ILE A 150 -5.52 -3.83 10.09
C ILE A 150 -3.99 -3.89 10.12
N VAL A 151 -3.35 -3.99 8.96
CA VAL A 151 -1.88 -4.08 8.88
C VAL A 151 -1.23 -2.83 9.44
N ILE A 152 -1.74 -1.62 9.17
CA ILE A 152 -1.20 -0.38 9.76
C ILE A 152 -1.29 -0.41 11.29
N ILE A 153 -2.40 -0.89 11.85
CA ILE A 153 -2.57 -1.02 13.31
C ILE A 153 -1.58 -2.04 13.87
N LEU A 154 -1.41 -3.18 13.18
CA LEU A 154 -0.48 -4.22 13.56
C LEU A 154 0.97 -3.75 13.46
N GLU A 155 1.35 -3.00 12.43
CA GLU A 155 2.70 -2.45 12.25
C GLU A 155 3.06 -1.52 13.41
N LEU A 156 2.15 -0.59 13.77
CA LEU A 156 2.34 0.30 14.90
C LEU A 156 2.39 -0.48 16.22
N GLY A 157 1.49 -1.43 16.42
CA GLY A 157 1.49 -2.28 17.61
C GLY A 157 2.77 -3.11 17.73
N SER A 158 3.23 -3.67 16.62
CA SER A 158 4.47 -4.44 16.52
C SER A 158 5.69 -3.59 16.86
N SER A 159 5.74 -2.37 16.32
CA SER A 159 6.85 -1.44 16.55
C SER A 159 6.88 -0.97 18.01
N LEU A 160 5.71 -0.74 18.63
CA LEU A 160 5.60 -0.43 20.07
C LEU A 160 6.05 -1.61 20.94
N VAL A 161 5.66 -2.84 20.58
CA VAL A 161 6.10 -4.06 21.28
C VAL A 161 7.60 -4.25 21.16
N LEU A 162 8.20 -3.96 20.00
CA LEU A 162 9.65 -4.00 19.82
C LEU A 162 10.37 -2.98 20.72
N TYR A 163 9.83 -1.78 20.86
CA TYR A 163 10.46 -0.69 21.62
C TYR A 163 10.36 -0.85 23.13
N PHE A 164 9.18 -1.23 23.64
CA PHE A 164 8.97 -1.46 25.08
C PHE A 164 9.34 -2.88 25.52
N GLY A 165 9.43 -3.83 24.58
CA GLY A 165 9.72 -5.23 24.87
C GLY A 165 11.20 -5.54 25.10
N VAL A 166 12.11 -4.62 24.73
CA VAL A 166 13.53 -4.75 25.04
C VAL A 166 13.77 -4.27 26.48
N PRO A 167 14.23 -5.14 27.41
CA PRO A 167 14.45 -4.77 28.79
C PRO A 167 15.57 -3.72 28.91
N GLU A 168 15.41 -2.78 29.85
CA GLU A 168 16.32 -1.67 30.20
C GLU A 168 16.20 -0.35 29.43
N SER A 169 15.25 -0.19 28.51
CA SER A 169 15.05 1.11 27.85
C SER A 169 14.47 2.16 28.82
N LYS A 170 15.32 3.07 29.31
CA LYS A 170 14.89 4.31 30.00
C LYS A 170 14.53 5.39 28.99
N SER A 171 13.80 5.01 27.95
CA SER A 171 13.51 5.89 26.84
C SER A 171 12.48 6.96 27.21
N ALA A 172 12.74 8.18 26.77
CA ALA A 172 11.81 9.28 26.90
C ALA A 172 10.55 8.97 26.06
N VAL A 173 9.43 8.69 26.71
CA VAL A 173 8.11 8.40 26.08
C VAL A 173 7.74 9.41 24.98
N GLN A 174 8.19 10.66 25.13
CA GLN A 174 7.99 11.73 24.16
C GLN A 174 8.71 11.49 22.82
N GLU A 175 9.91 10.94 22.83
CA GLU A 175 10.71 10.67 21.63
C GLU A 175 10.11 9.51 20.84
N ALA A 176 9.80 8.42 21.53
CA ALA A 176 9.07 7.28 20.97
C ALA A 176 7.78 7.74 20.28
N PHE A 177 7.01 8.61 20.95
CA PHE A 177 5.76 9.16 20.41
C PHE A 177 5.99 9.94 19.10
N CYS A 178 7.05 10.75 19.00
CA CYS A 178 7.37 11.48 17.77
C CYS A 178 7.73 10.54 16.61
N ILE A 179 8.58 9.54 16.87
CA ILE A 179 8.98 8.54 15.87
C ILE A 179 7.77 7.78 15.33
N TYR A 180 6.86 7.34 16.22
CA TYR A 180 5.67 6.60 15.80
C TYR A 180 4.64 7.45 15.05
N ILE A 181 4.55 8.74 15.35
CA ILE A 181 3.73 9.65 14.54
C ILE A 181 4.30 9.75 13.13
N VAL A 182 5.61 9.93 12.99
CA VAL A 182 6.27 9.99 11.67
C VAL A 182 6.10 8.67 10.91
N GLN A 183 6.24 7.53 11.58
CA GLN A 183 5.98 6.22 10.98
C GLN A 183 4.52 6.09 10.53
N LEU A 184 3.57 6.50 11.36
CA LEU A 184 2.15 6.52 11.00
C LEU A 184 1.90 7.42 9.78
N GLU A 185 2.58 8.57 9.67
CA GLU A 185 2.44 9.46 8.51
C GLU A 185 2.85 8.77 7.20
N VAL A 186 3.99 8.09 7.18
CA VAL A 186 4.44 7.32 6.02
C VAL A 186 3.44 6.20 5.69
N LEU A 187 2.98 5.44 6.69
CA LEU A 187 1.98 4.39 6.51
C LEU A 187 0.65 4.93 5.95
N MET A 188 0.24 6.12 6.38
CA MET A 188 -0.95 6.81 5.90
C MET A 188 -0.83 7.26 4.44
N VAL A 189 0.36 7.71 4.01
CA VAL A 189 0.60 7.99 2.58
C VAL A 189 0.51 6.72 1.75
N VAL A 190 1.09 5.62 2.22
CA VAL A 190 0.98 4.31 1.57
C VAL A 190 -0.47 3.85 1.52
N MET A 191 -1.26 4.07 2.58
CA MET A 191 -2.69 3.78 2.61
C MET A 191 -3.44 4.56 1.53
N HIS A 192 -3.17 5.85 1.33
CA HIS A 192 -3.79 6.63 0.27
C HIS A 192 -3.54 6.04 -1.12
N PHE A 193 -2.31 5.63 -1.41
CA PHE A 193 -1.99 4.95 -2.66
C PHE A 193 -2.80 3.65 -2.80
N HIS A 194 -2.82 2.80 -1.77
CA HIS A 194 -3.57 1.54 -1.80
C HIS A 194 -5.07 1.77 -2.04
N LEU A 195 -5.66 2.76 -1.36
CA LEU A 195 -7.05 3.12 -1.55
C LEU A 195 -7.33 3.54 -3.00
N LEU A 196 -6.48 4.41 -3.57
CA LEU A 196 -6.61 4.83 -4.97
C LEU A 196 -6.54 3.64 -5.93
N MET A 197 -5.60 2.72 -5.71
CA MET A 197 -5.50 1.50 -6.52
C MET A 197 -6.74 0.60 -6.38
N ILE A 198 -7.28 0.46 -5.16
CA ILE A 198 -8.52 -0.30 -4.91
C ILE A 198 -9.72 0.35 -5.62
N PHE A 199 -9.81 1.69 -5.66
CA PHE A 199 -10.85 2.38 -6.42
C PHE A 199 -10.73 2.14 -7.93
N ILE A 200 -9.51 2.21 -8.48
CA ILE A 200 -9.25 1.88 -9.89
C ILE A 200 -9.67 0.43 -10.18
N TYR A 201 -9.28 -0.52 -9.32
CA TYR A 201 -9.72 -1.91 -9.41
C TYR A 201 -11.25 -2.04 -9.43
N ARG A 202 -11.95 -1.38 -8.49
CA ARG A 202 -13.42 -1.43 -8.40
C ARG A 202 -14.07 -0.92 -9.68
N TYR A 203 -13.54 0.12 -10.31
CA TYR A 203 -14.09 0.66 -11.56
C TYR A 203 -13.91 -0.28 -12.74
N ILE A 204 -12.73 -0.89 -12.88
CA ILE A 204 -12.49 -1.87 -13.94
C ILE A 204 -13.35 -3.11 -13.69
N TRP A 205 -13.51 -3.52 -12.42
CA TRP A 205 -14.39 -4.62 -12.06
C TRP A 205 -15.84 -4.35 -12.46
N ILE A 206 -16.35 -3.13 -12.26
CA ILE A 206 -17.69 -2.73 -12.73
C ILE A 206 -17.77 -2.78 -14.26
N ILE A 207 -16.78 -2.25 -14.98
CA ILE A 207 -16.73 -2.33 -16.46
C ILE A 207 -16.77 -3.78 -16.94
N ASN A 208 -15.99 -4.65 -16.31
CA ASN A 208 -15.96 -6.08 -16.63
C ASN A 208 -17.31 -6.75 -16.39
N GLY A 209 -18.00 -6.41 -15.29
CA GLY A 209 -19.35 -6.91 -15.01
C GLY A 209 -20.36 -6.47 -16.08
N GLN A 210 -20.28 -5.21 -16.51
CA GLN A 210 -21.14 -4.64 -17.55
C GLN A 210 -20.89 -5.29 -18.92
N LEU A 211 -19.61 -5.51 -19.29
CA LEU A 211 -19.25 -6.22 -20.52
C LEU A 211 -19.72 -7.67 -20.51
N LEU A 212 -19.61 -8.35 -19.36
CA LEU A 212 -20.07 -9.73 -19.23
C LEU A 212 -21.59 -9.83 -19.36
N GLU A 213 -22.33 -8.92 -18.72
CA GLU A 213 -23.80 -8.82 -18.87
C GLU A 213 -24.18 -8.61 -20.34
N MET A 214 -23.49 -7.71 -21.05
CA MET A 214 -23.72 -7.49 -22.49
C MET A 214 -23.47 -8.76 -23.31
N ALA A 215 -22.36 -9.47 -23.07
CA ALA A 215 -22.05 -10.72 -23.75
C ALA A 215 -23.11 -11.81 -23.47
N SER A 216 -23.59 -11.91 -22.23
CA SER A 216 -24.65 -12.85 -21.85
C SER A 216 -25.98 -12.55 -22.52
N ARG A 217 -26.37 -11.27 -22.62
CA ARG A 217 -27.61 -10.84 -23.29
C ARG A 217 -27.57 -11.16 -24.79
N LEU A 218 -26.46 -10.85 -25.45
CA LEU A 218 -26.26 -11.19 -26.86
C LEU A 218 -26.35 -12.71 -27.11
N ARG A 219 -25.73 -13.54 -26.25
CA ARG A 219 -25.85 -15.01 -26.33
C ARG A 219 -27.28 -15.51 -26.09
N GLY A 220 -28.08 -14.76 -25.33
CA GLY A 220 -29.51 -15.02 -25.14
C GLY A 220 -30.39 -14.58 -26.32
N GLY A 221 -29.79 -14.03 -27.39
CA GLY A 221 -30.52 -13.50 -28.56
C GLY A 221 -31.09 -12.10 -28.36
N GLU A 222 -30.76 -11.41 -27.26
CA GLU A 222 -31.19 -10.04 -27.03
C GLU A 222 -30.28 -9.02 -27.72
N SER A 223 -30.85 -7.91 -28.17
CA SER A 223 -30.06 -6.79 -28.69
C SER A 223 -29.42 -5.98 -27.55
N VAL A 224 -28.22 -5.47 -27.82
CA VAL A 224 -27.45 -4.62 -26.90
C VAL A 224 -27.14 -3.30 -27.60
N ASP A 225 -27.33 -2.20 -26.88
CA ASP A 225 -27.05 -0.85 -27.37
C ASP A 225 -25.54 -0.63 -27.64
N PRO A 226 -25.12 -0.32 -28.89
CA PRO A 226 -23.74 -0.02 -29.25
C PRO A 226 -23.13 1.14 -28.46
N GLU A 227 -23.93 2.13 -28.05
CA GLU A 227 -23.44 3.28 -27.30
C GLU A 227 -23.00 2.91 -25.88
N ARG A 228 -23.55 1.82 -25.30
CA ARG A 228 -23.07 1.27 -24.03
C ARG A 228 -21.63 0.75 -24.17
N ALA A 229 -21.30 0.05 -25.26
CA ALA A 229 -19.93 -0.42 -25.53
C ALA A 229 -18.95 0.75 -25.65
N ARG A 230 -19.34 1.79 -26.40
CA ARG A 230 -18.55 3.02 -26.58
C ARG A 230 -18.31 3.74 -25.25
N LEU A 231 -19.34 3.86 -24.42
CA LEU A 231 -19.23 4.46 -23.09
C LEU A 231 -18.23 3.70 -22.22
N LEU A 232 -18.31 2.36 -22.19
CA LEU A 232 -17.40 1.52 -21.39
C LEU A 232 -15.95 1.65 -21.85
N LEU A 233 -15.70 1.71 -23.16
CA LEU A 233 -14.37 1.99 -23.72
C LEU A 233 -13.84 3.36 -23.25
N CYS A 234 -14.67 4.41 -23.34
CA CYS A 234 -14.29 5.75 -22.90
C CYS A 234 -13.97 5.82 -21.40
N LEU A 235 -14.79 5.16 -20.57
CA LEU A 235 -14.57 5.06 -19.12
C LEU A 235 -13.28 4.29 -18.81
N TYR A 236 -13.05 3.17 -19.49
CA TYR A 236 -11.83 2.37 -19.32
C TYR A 236 -10.58 3.17 -19.70
N GLY A 237 -10.61 3.90 -20.82
CA GLY A 237 -9.51 4.77 -21.24
C GLY A 237 -9.19 5.85 -20.19
N ARG A 238 -10.21 6.52 -19.65
CA ARG A 238 -10.04 7.50 -18.57
C ARG A 238 -9.45 6.90 -17.30
N ILE A 239 -9.91 5.71 -16.90
CA ILE A 239 -9.39 5.00 -15.73
C ILE A 239 -7.92 4.64 -15.92
N LEU A 240 -7.54 4.22 -17.13
CA LEU A 240 -6.15 3.92 -17.43
C LEU A 240 -5.26 5.17 -17.33
N ASP A 241 -5.72 6.31 -17.85
CA ASP A 241 -4.98 7.57 -17.73
C ASP A 241 -4.87 8.03 -16.27
N LEU A 242 -5.93 7.86 -15.47
CA LEU A 242 -5.91 8.11 -14.03
C LEU A 242 -4.92 7.20 -13.30
N ASN A 243 -4.92 5.90 -13.61
CA ASN A 243 -3.99 4.93 -13.04
C ASN A 243 -2.54 5.33 -13.30
N ASN A 244 -2.22 5.74 -14.52
CA ASN A 244 -0.87 6.20 -14.87
C ASN A 244 -0.46 7.45 -14.11
N ARG A 245 -1.38 8.42 -13.95
CA ARG A 245 -1.13 9.64 -13.17
C ARG A 245 -0.96 9.35 -11.68
N ILE A 246 -1.75 8.44 -11.11
CA ILE A 246 -1.62 7.99 -9.72
C ILE A 246 -0.25 7.33 -9.52
N ALA A 247 0.12 6.39 -10.39
CA ALA A 247 1.41 5.71 -10.31
C ALA A 247 2.58 6.71 -10.36
N HIS A 248 2.52 7.73 -11.21
CA HIS A 248 3.56 8.77 -11.31
C HIS A 248 3.63 9.73 -10.10
N ILE A 249 2.54 9.93 -9.36
CA ILE A 249 2.56 10.75 -8.15
C ILE A 249 3.25 10.01 -7.00
N TYR A 250 2.91 8.73 -6.83
CA TYR A 250 3.32 7.90 -5.70
C TYR A 250 4.54 7.01 -6.00
N ASP A 251 5.08 7.04 -7.22
CA ASP A 251 6.16 6.16 -7.68
C ASP A 251 7.33 6.08 -6.69
N ILE A 252 7.97 7.22 -6.41
CA ILE A 252 9.14 7.32 -5.55
C ILE A 252 8.78 6.97 -4.10
N GLN A 253 7.62 7.43 -3.62
CA GLN A 253 7.17 7.21 -2.25
C GLN A 253 6.99 5.71 -1.97
N ILE A 254 6.33 4.99 -2.88
CA ILE A 254 6.11 3.55 -2.75
C ILE A 254 7.41 2.78 -2.97
N THR A 255 8.28 3.20 -3.90
CA THR A 255 9.60 2.56 -4.09
C THR A 255 10.47 2.66 -2.83
N LEU A 256 10.56 3.85 -2.23
CA LEU A 256 11.32 4.08 -1.00
C LEU A 256 10.72 3.35 0.20
N PHE A 257 9.39 3.31 0.30
CA PHE A 257 8.71 2.52 1.33
C PHE A 257 8.99 1.02 1.19
N MET A 258 8.89 0.46 -0.02
CA MET A 258 9.21 -0.95 -0.27
C MET A 258 10.68 -1.26 0.02
N ALA A 259 11.60 -0.35 -0.32
CA ALA A 259 13.01 -0.48 0.03
C ALA A 259 13.23 -0.47 1.55
N THR A 260 12.52 0.40 2.28
CA THR A 260 12.57 0.46 3.75
C THR A 260 12.09 -0.84 4.38
N LEU A 261 10.94 -1.38 3.94
CA LEU A 261 10.43 -2.67 4.41
C LEU A 261 11.38 -3.83 4.09
N PHE A 262 11.95 -3.83 2.88
CA PHE A 262 12.92 -4.83 2.46
C PHE A 262 14.15 -4.81 3.36
N SER A 263 14.75 -3.63 3.60
CA SER A 263 15.91 -3.52 4.46
C SER A 263 15.60 -3.83 5.93
N ALA A 264 14.43 -3.41 6.43
CA ALA A 264 13.97 -3.75 7.77
C ALA A 264 13.82 -5.27 7.98
N ASN A 265 13.25 -5.99 7.00
CA ASN A 265 13.11 -7.44 7.07
C ASN A 265 14.46 -8.17 7.13
N ILE A 266 15.47 -7.68 6.39
CA ILE A 266 16.82 -8.24 6.45
C ILE A 266 17.42 -8.05 7.84
N ILE A 267 17.33 -6.85 8.42
CA ILE A 267 17.89 -6.56 9.76
C ILE A 267 17.17 -7.36 10.84
N VAL A 268 15.84 -7.30 10.88
CA VAL A 268 15.04 -8.02 11.88
C VAL A 268 15.27 -9.53 11.77
N GLY A 269 15.41 -10.05 10.54
CA GLY A 269 15.76 -11.44 10.29
C GLY A 269 17.15 -11.82 10.81
N HIS A 270 18.16 -10.99 10.58
CA HIS A 270 19.51 -11.23 11.09
C HIS A 270 19.58 -11.16 12.62
N VAL A 271 18.94 -10.14 13.22
CA VAL A 271 18.84 -9.99 14.67
C VAL A 271 18.11 -11.19 15.29
N LEU A 272 17.03 -11.68 14.67
CA LEU A 272 16.35 -12.90 15.12
C LEU A 272 17.31 -14.09 15.17
N VAL A 273 18.18 -14.28 14.17
CA VAL A 273 19.14 -15.39 14.16
C VAL A 273 20.20 -15.24 15.26
N ILE A 274 20.69 -14.03 15.53
CA ILE A 274 21.61 -13.76 16.64
C ILE A 274 20.94 -14.12 17.98
N PHE A 275 19.72 -13.64 18.21
CA PHE A 275 18.99 -13.91 19.45
C PHE A 275 18.64 -15.40 19.60
N TRP A 276 18.28 -16.07 18.50
CA TRP A 276 17.99 -17.50 18.49
C TRP A 276 19.23 -18.34 18.83
N THR A 277 20.40 -17.95 18.31
CA THR A 277 21.66 -18.66 18.59
C THR A 277 22.11 -18.49 20.04
N ASN A 278 21.71 -17.38 20.68
CA ASN A 278 22.06 -17.05 22.06
C ASN A 278 20.86 -17.16 23.02
N ILE A 279 19.95 -18.11 22.76
CA ILE A 279 18.70 -18.29 23.51
C ILE A 279 18.89 -18.53 25.01
N ASN A 280 20.07 -19.01 25.43
CA ASN A 280 20.39 -19.21 26.84
C ASN A 280 20.70 -17.90 27.58
N ARG A 281 21.03 -16.84 26.83
CA ARG A 281 21.41 -15.53 27.37
C ARG A 281 20.26 -14.53 27.38
N PHE A 282 19.34 -14.66 26.43
CA PHE A 282 18.17 -13.79 26.31
C PHE A 282 16.88 -14.50 26.73
N SER A 283 15.84 -13.73 27.07
CA SER A 283 14.53 -14.30 27.38
C SER A 283 13.96 -15.03 26.16
N LEU A 284 13.79 -16.35 26.26
CA LEU A 284 13.22 -17.21 25.22
C LEU A 284 11.85 -16.69 24.74
N LEU A 285 11.04 -16.18 25.66
CA LEU A 285 9.72 -15.66 25.39
C LEU A 285 9.78 -14.37 24.55
N ALA A 286 10.75 -13.49 24.82
CA ALA A 286 10.99 -12.30 24.02
C ALA A 286 11.48 -12.66 22.60
N THR A 287 12.44 -13.59 22.48
CA THR A 287 12.98 -14.01 21.18
C THR A 287 11.96 -14.69 20.28
N VAL A 288 11.10 -15.56 20.83
CA VAL A 288 10.12 -16.35 20.05
C VAL A 288 8.89 -15.52 19.70
N LEU A 289 8.51 -14.52 20.50
CA LEU A 289 7.30 -13.75 20.27
C LEU A 289 7.54 -12.38 19.62
N ILE A 290 8.61 -11.65 19.96
CA ILE A 290 8.75 -10.23 19.56
C ILE A 290 9.27 -10.07 18.14
N PHE A 291 10.32 -10.80 17.74
CA PHE A 291 10.89 -10.66 16.39
C PHE A 291 10.09 -11.38 15.30
N PRO A 292 9.59 -12.62 15.52
CA PRO A 292 8.81 -13.31 14.50
C PRO A 292 7.50 -12.60 14.16
N GLN A 293 6.81 -12.00 15.14
CA GLN A 293 5.60 -11.23 14.87
C GLN A 293 5.88 -10.00 14.00
N ALA A 294 7.00 -9.29 14.23
CA ALA A 294 7.40 -8.15 13.41
C ALA A 294 7.69 -8.56 11.96
N LEU A 295 8.44 -9.64 11.76
CA LEU A 295 8.67 -10.18 10.41
C LEU A 295 7.37 -10.56 9.71
N ILE A 296 6.46 -11.26 10.39
CA ILE A 296 5.19 -11.68 9.82
C ILE A 296 4.37 -10.47 9.37
N ILE A 297 4.30 -9.42 10.20
CA ILE A 297 3.53 -8.22 9.89
C ILE A 297 4.17 -7.44 8.73
N ASN A 298 5.49 -7.24 8.74
CA ASN A 298 6.18 -6.55 7.65
C ASN A 298 6.07 -7.29 6.31
N PHE A 299 6.21 -8.62 6.31
CA PHE A 299 6.00 -9.44 5.11
C PHE A 299 4.54 -9.39 4.65
N TRP A 300 3.59 -9.37 5.58
CA TRP A 300 2.19 -9.18 5.26
C TRP A 300 1.98 -7.81 4.59
N ASP A 301 2.60 -6.73 5.09
CA ASP A 301 2.43 -5.40 4.50
C ASP A 301 3.02 -5.29 3.10
N LEU A 302 4.25 -5.80 2.94
CA LEU A 302 4.91 -5.91 1.64
C LEU A 302 4.02 -6.67 0.64
N TRP A 303 3.48 -7.82 1.07
CA TRP A 303 2.61 -8.66 0.25
C TRP A 303 1.29 -7.97 -0.11
N GLN A 304 0.67 -7.22 0.80
CA GLN A 304 -0.55 -6.45 0.49
C GLN A 304 -0.31 -5.39 -0.59
N GLY A 305 0.86 -4.74 -0.57
CA GLY A 305 1.27 -3.82 -1.64
C GLY A 305 1.35 -4.51 -2.99
N ILE A 306 2.03 -5.66 -3.04
CA ILE A 306 2.16 -6.45 -4.26
C ILE A 306 0.80 -6.95 -4.76
N ALA A 307 -0.01 -7.54 -3.86
CA ALA A 307 -1.30 -8.12 -4.18
C ALA A 307 -2.30 -7.06 -4.67
N THR A 308 -2.27 -5.85 -4.12
CA THR A 308 -3.12 -4.74 -4.57
C THR A 308 -2.77 -4.31 -6.00
N CYS A 309 -1.47 -4.17 -6.31
CA CYS A 309 -1.01 -3.83 -7.65
C CYS A 309 -1.37 -4.92 -8.66
N ASP A 310 -1.11 -6.20 -8.33
CA ASP A 310 -1.47 -7.33 -9.18
C ASP A 310 -2.97 -7.43 -9.42
N LEU A 311 -3.79 -7.19 -8.38
CA LEU A 311 -5.24 -7.24 -8.49
C LEU A 311 -5.77 -6.29 -9.58
N VAL A 312 -5.23 -5.07 -9.65
CA VAL A 312 -5.64 -4.09 -10.66
C VAL A 312 -5.18 -4.55 -12.05
N GLU A 313 -3.94 -4.99 -12.19
CA GLU A 313 -3.39 -5.47 -13.47
C GLU A 313 -4.15 -6.71 -13.99
N THR A 314 -4.34 -7.72 -13.14
CA THR A 314 -5.07 -8.95 -13.46
C THR A 314 -6.52 -8.65 -13.84
N THR A 315 -7.15 -7.65 -13.20
CA THR A 315 -8.52 -7.23 -13.55
C THR A 315 -8.57 -6.51 -14.90
N GLY A 316 -7.55 -5.73 -15.24
CA GLY A 316 -7.40 -5.17 -16.60
C GLY A 316 -7.18 -6.25 -17.67
N ARG A 317 -6.38 -7.29 -17.38
CA ARG A 317 -6.21 -8.44 -18.30
C ARG A 317 -7.51 -9.21 -18.50
N LYS A 318 -8.34 -9.34 -17.46
CA LYS A 318 -9.68 -9.94 -17.56
C LYS A 318 -10.58 -9.19 -18.52
N THR A 319 -10.46 -7.86 -18.64
CA THR A 319 -11.21 -7.08 -19.64
C THR A 319 -10.95 -7.59 -21.05
N SER A 320 -9.68 -7.80 -21.43
CA SER A 320 -9.33 -8.37 -22.73
C SER A 320 -9.89 -9.78 -22.94
N MET A 321 -9.92 -10.61 -21.90
CA MET A 321 -10.48 -11.96 -22.00
C MET A 321 -12.00 -11.94 -22.20
N ILE A 322 -12.71 -11.03 -21.51
CA ILE A 322 -14.15 -10.86 -21.67
C ILE A 322 -14.49 -10.37 -23.08
N LEU A 323 -13.72 -9.44 -23.62
CA LEU A 323 -13.94 -8.93 -24.98
C LEU A 323 -13.82 -10.02 -26.05
N LYS A 324 -12.96 -11.04 -25.84
CA LYS A 324 -12.88 -12.19 -26.75
C LYS A 324 -14.17 -13.01 -26.82
N LEU A 325 -15.00 -13.00 -25.78
CA LEU A 325 -16.26 -13.75 -25.76
C LEU A 325 -17.28 -13.25 -26.79
N PHE A 326 -17.12 -12.01 -27.26
CA PHE A 326 -17.97 -11.41 -28.29
C PHE A 326 -17.64 -11.91 -29.70
N ASN A 327 -16.41 -12.41 -29.93
CA ASN A 327 -16.02 -12.96 -31.23
C ASN A 327 -16.76 -14.26 -31.56
N ASP A 328 -17.24 -14.96 -30.53
CA ASP A 328 -17.95 -16.24 -30.67
C ASP A 328 -19.46 -16.05 -30.93
N ILE A 329 -19.95 -14.81 -31.03
CA ILE A 329 -21.38 -14.50 -31.14
C ILE A 329 -21.73 -14.24 -32.61
N GLU A 330 -22.48 -15.15 -33.22
CA GLU A 330 -23.00 -15.01 -34.58
C GLU A 330 -24.17 -14.01 -34.63
N GLY A 331 -24.24 -13.21 -35.70
CA GLY A 331 -25.37 -12.28 -35.92
C GLY A 331 -25.35 -11.01 -35.06
N MET A 332 -24.19 -10.62 -34.53
CA MET A 332 -24.03 -9.36 -33.82
C MET A 332 -24.26 -8.17 -34.76
N ASP A 333 -24.87 -7.10 -34.23
CA ASP A 333 -25.02 -5.85 -34.96
C ASP A 333 -23.65 -5.30 -35.40
N ILE A 334 -23.56 -4.82 -36.64
CA ILE A 334 -22.30 -4.39 -37.27
C ILE A 334 -21.69 -3.20 -36.51
N GLU A 335 -22.51 -2.28 -36.00
CA GLU A 335 -22.00 -1.15 -35.24
C GLU A 335 -21.44 -1.61 -33.90
N LEU A 336 -22.16 -2.48 -33.19
CA LEU A 336 -21.69 -3.08 -31.94
C LEU A 336 -20.39 -3.87 -32.13
N GLU A 337 -20.31 -4.71 -33.16
CA GLU A 337 -19.11 -5.48 -33.51
C GLU A 337 -17.90 -4.56 -33.71
N ARG A 338 -18.08 -3.46 -34.44
CA ARG A 338 -17.05 -2.45 -34.64
C ARG A 338 -16.60 -1.81 -33.32
N LYS A 339 -17.53 -1.41 -32.44
CA LYS A 339 -17.16 -0.81 -31.15
C LYS A 339 -16.42 -1.80 -30.23
N ILE A 340 -16.82 -3.06 -30.22
CA ILE A 340 -16.13 -4.11 -29.45
C ILE A 340 -14.74 -4.40 -30.02
N SER A 341 -14.60 -4.39 -31.35
CA SER A 341 -13.31 -4.51 -32.03
C SER A 341 -12.37 -3.36 -31.67
N ASP A 342 -12.87 -2.12 -31.70
CA ASP A 342 -12.13 -0.93 -31.27
C ASP A 342 -11.70 -1.02 -29.80
N PHE A 343 -12.58 -1.53 -28.93
CA PHE A 343 -12.25 -1.74 -27.52
C PHE A 343 -11.17 -2.82 -27.35
N THR A 344 -11.29 -3.93 -28.07
CA THR A 344 -10.30 -5.01 -28.06
C THR A 344 -8.94 -4.51 -28.52
N LEU A 345 -8.91 -3.73 -29.60
CA LEU A 345 -7.71 -3.08 -30.12
C LEU A 345 -7.12 -2.09 -29.10
N PHE A 346 -7.95 -1.30 -28.43
CA PHE A 346 -7.50 -0.38 -27.39
C PHE A 346 -6.80 -1.14 -26.24
N CYS A 347 -7.43 -2.20 -25.74
CA CYS A 347 -6.88 -3.01 -24.66
C CYS A 347 -5.60 -3.77 -25.05
N SER A 348 -5.42 -4.12 -26.33
CA SER A 348 -4.20 -4.79 -26.80
C SER A 348 -3.00 -3.83 -26.83
N HIS A 349 -3.21 -2.58 -27.23
CA HIS A 349 -2.18 -1.54 -27.28
C HIS A 349 -1.90 -0.92 -25.92
N ARG A 350 -2.94 -0.69 -25.12
CA ARG A 350 -2.87 0.03 -23.85
C ARG A 350 -3.22 -0.90 -22.69
N ARG A 351 -2.19 -1.58 -22.18
CA ARG A 351 -2.30 -2.47 -21.02
C ARG A 351 -2.18 -1.70 -19.72
N LEU A 352 -3.04 -2.02 -18.76
CA LEU A 352 -2.91 -1.50 -17.42
C LEU A 352 -1.71 -2.16 -16.75
N ARG A 353 -0.70 -1.35 -16.44
CA ARG A 353 0.53 -1.78 -15.77
C ARG A 353 0.94 -0.70 -14.80
N ILE A 354 1.33 -1.10 -13.59
CA ILE A 354 1.85 -0.18 -12.58
C ILE A 354 3.36 -0.31 -12.63
N ARG A 355 4.01 0.71 -13.19
CA ARG A 355 5.47 0.81 -13.23
C ARG A 355 5.91 1.74 -12.12
N HIS A 356 6.75 1.24 -11.22
CA HIS A 356 7.40 2.08 -10.23
C HIS A 356 8.72 2.61 -10.78
N CYS A 357 8.85 3.94 -10.80
CA CYS A 357 10.01 4.68 -11.34
C CYS A 357 10.39 4.30 -12.79
N GLY A 358 9.50 3.68 -13.56
CA GLY A 358 9.81 3.12 -14.87
C GLY A 358 10.77 1.91 -14.86
N LEU A 359 11.20 1.45 -13.68
CA LEU A 359 12.25 0.44 -13.50
C LEU A 359 11.68 -0.98 -13.42
N PHE A 360 10.64 -1.19 -12.62
CA PHE A 360 10.07 -2.53 -12.39
C PHE A 360 8.55 -2.50 -12.27
N TYR A 361 7.94 -3.65 -12.60
CA TYR A 361 6.52 -3.90 -12.39
C TYR A 361 6.34 -4.57 -11.04
N ILE A 362 5.37 -4.09 -10.26
CA ILE A 362 4.97 -4.78 -9.04
C ILE A 362 3.84 -5.75 -9.41
N ASN A 363 4.23 -7.00 -9.64
CA ASN A 363 3.34 -8.15 -9.83
C ASN A 363 3.76 -9.29 -8.89
N TYR A 364 3.01 -10.39 -8.86
CA TYR A 364 3.35 -11.53 -8.01
C TYR A 364 4.74 -12.11 -8.28
N GLU A 365 5.17 -12.12 -9.54
CA GLU A 365 6.51 -12.61 -9.92
C GLU A 365 7.60 -11.76 -9.25
N MET A 366 7.56 -10.44 -9.39
CA MET A 366 8.51 -9.54 -8.73
C MET A 366 8.41 -9.64 -7.21
N GLY A 367 7.19 -9.76 -6.67
CA GLY A 367 6.98 -9.96 -5.24
C GLY A 367 7.64 -11.22 -4.69
N PHE A 368 7.54 -12.33 -5.43
CA PHE A 368 8.20 -13.58 -5.08
C PHE A 368 9.73 -13.44 -5.11
N HIS A 369 10.27 -12.78 -6.14
CA HIS A 369 11.69 -12.47 -6.20
C HIS A 369 12.13 -11.63 -4.99
N MET A 370 11.39 -10.59 -4.61
CA MET A 370 11.70 -9.77 -3.43
C MET A 370 11.72 -10.59 -2.13
N ILE A 371 10.79 -11.53 -1.94
CA ILE A 371 10.76 -12.40 -0.75
C ILE A 371 11.98 -13.33 -0.74
N ILE A 372 12.29 -13.99 -1.86
CA ILE A 372 13.48 -14.85 -1.97
C ILE A 372 14.74 -14.05 -1.69
N THR A 373 14.86 -12.86 -2.28
CA THR A 373 16.03 -12.01 -2.11
C THR A 373 16.21 -11.58 -0.64
N ASN A 374 15.13 -11.25 0.08
CA ASN A 374 15.20 -11.00 1.53
C ASN A 374 15.80 -12.19 2.28
N ILE A 375 15.29 -13.40 2.05
CA ILE A 375 15.77 -14.62 2.71
C ILE A 375 17.25 -14.88 2.37
N LEU A 376 17.62 -14.73 1.10
CA LEU A 376 19.00 -14.91 0.66
C LEU A 376 19.95 -13.92 1.33
N TYR A 377 19.57 -12.64 1.44
CA TYR A 377 20.41 -11.66 2.15
C TYR A 377 20.56 -11.97 3.63
N VAL A 378 19.50 -12.42 4.31
CA VAL A 378 19.60 -12.88 5.70
C VAL A 378 20.58 -14.06 5.79
N LEU A 379 20.46 -15.05 4.89
CA LEU A 379 21.39 -16.19 4.86
C LEU A 379 22.84 -15.77 4.62
N PHE A 380 23.08 -14.84 3.69
CA PHE A 380 24.42 -14.31 3.45
C PHE A 380 24.97 -13.59 4.67
N LEU A 381 24.19 -12.73 5.32
CA LEU A 381 24.62 -12.04 6.54
C LEU A 381 24.97 -13.04 7.65
N VAL A 382 24.15 -14.06 7.85
CA VAL A 382 24.40 -15.13 8.83
C VAL A 382 25.68 -15.91 8.49
N GLN A 383 25.94 -16.19 7.21
CA GLN A 383 27.16 -16.86 6.77
C GLN A 383 28.42 -16.01 6.98
N PHE A 384 28.37 -14.72 6.64
CA PHE A 384 29.48 -13.79 6.82
C PHE A 384 29.76 -13.48 8.29
N ASP A 385 28.72 -13.44 9.13
CA ASP A 385 28.82 -13.10 10.54
C ASP A 385 28.95 -14.35 11.45
N TYR A 386 29.10 -15.55 10.86
CA TYR A 386 29.05 -16.83 11.57
C TYR A 386 29.94 -16.90 12.81
N MET A 387 31.14 -16.32 12.73
CA MET A 387 32.13 -16.30 13.82
C MET A 387 31.73 -15.40 15.00
N ASN A 388 30.85 -14.42 14.77
CA ASN A 388 30.37 -13.49 15.79
C ASN A 388 28.95 -13.86 16.31
N LEU A 389 28.30 -14.86 15.71
CA LEU A 389 26.93 -15.27 16.09
C LEU A 389 26.82 -15.87 17.50
N LYS A 390 27.87 -16.51 18.03
CA LYS A 390 27.86 -17.09 19.39
C LYS A 390 28.58 -16.16 20.35
N PHE A 391 27.89 -15.69 21.39
CA PHE A 391 28.55 -15.07 22.51
C PHE A 391 29.33 -16.15 23.26
N LYS A 392 30.67 -16.02 23.27
CA LYS A 392 31.49 -16.84 24.17
C LYS A 392 31.04 -16.58 25.60
N SER A 393 30.73 -17.65 26.34
CA SER A 393 30.63 -17.59 27.78
C SER A 393 32.01 -17.23 28.30
N ASP A 394 32.10 -16.14 29.07
CA ASP A 394 33.29 -15.85 29.85
C ASP A 394 33.30 -16.86 31.01
N ASP A 395 33.93 -18.01 30.78
CA ASP A 395 34.36 -18.96 31.81
C ASP A 395 35.88 -18.81 32.05
#